data_AF-A0A6G0PZZ0-F1
#
_entry.id   AF-A0A6G0PZZ0-F1
#
_cell.length_a   1.000
_cell.length_b   1.000
_cell.length_c   1.000
_cell.angle_alpha   90.00
_cell.angle_beta   90.00
_cell.angle_gamma   90.00
#
_symmetry.space_group_name_H-M   'P 1'
#
loop_
_entity.id
_entity.type
_entity.pdbx_description
1 polymer ?
#
loop_
_entity_poly.entity_id
_entity_poly.type
_entity_poly.pdbx_seq_one_letter_code
_entity_poly.pdbx_strand_id
1 'polypeptide(L)'
;MDGVSPEFCTANQLWENVVDHNEPMEITLAAKQTMTVPTKTVQLTLYMENFEPYTNDFLVIDVPEDQDILLGMPWLKTTNPDIDWVTERVQPRVGQNPTELDTPPGKKNKKKKPRK
;
A
#
# COMPACT_ATOMS: atom_id res chain seq x y z
N MET A 1 5.00 3.18 4.83
CA MET A 1 5.87 2.09 4.36
C MET A 1 5.09 0.80 4.44
N ASP A 2 5.38 -0.14 3.56
CA ASP A 2 4.98 -1.54 3.72
C ASP A 2 6.22 -2.34 4.12
N GLY A 3 6.02 -3.44 4.82
CA GLY A 3 7.10 -4.24 5.41
C GLY A 3 6.98 -5.71 5.06
N VAL A 4 8.12 -6.41 4.98
CA VAL A 4 8.20 -7.85 4.80
C VAL A 4 9.26 -8.42 5.76
N SER A 5 8.96 -9.57 6.36
CA SER A 5 9.85 -10.20 7.33
C SER A 5 11.10 -10.80 6.65
N PRO A 6 12.29 -10.74 7.29
CA PRO A 6 13.48 -11.43 6.81
C PRO A 6 13.27 -12.94 6.67
N GLU A 7 12.46 -13.53 7.54
CA GLU A 7 12.08 -14.95 7.52
C GLU A 7 11.33 -15.29 6.24
N PHE A 8 10.35 -14.45 5.85
CA PHE A 8 9.62 -14.62 4.61
C PHE A 8 10.54 -14.51 3.39
N CYS A 9 11.46 -13.53 3.40
CA CYS A 9 12.46 -13.40 2.34
C CYS A 9 13.36 -14.64 2.23
N THR A 10 13.72 -15.24 3.36
CA THR A 10 14.56 -16.46 3.41
C THR A 10 13.79 -17.67 2.89
N ALA A 11 12.58 -17.89 3.38
CA ALA A 11 11.74 -19.02 3.00
C ALA A 11 11.39 -19.02 1.49
N ASN A 12 11.24 -17.83 0.91
CA ASN A 12 10.85 -17.64 -0.49
C ASN A 12 12.02 -17.28 -1.42
N GLN A 13 13.27 -17.37 -0.95
CA GLN A 13 14.47 -17.11 -1.77
C GLN A 13 14.48 -15.71 -2.41
N LEU A 14 13.96 -14.71 -1.71
CA LEU A 14 13.80 -13.35 -2.23
C LEU A 14 15.05 -12.48 -2.06
N TRP A 15 16.05 -12.95 -1.30
CA TRP A 15 17.27 -12.18 -1.00
C TRP A 15 18.06 -11.74 -2.23
N GLU A 16 18.01 -12.49 -3.33
CA GLU A 16 18.66 -12.11 -4.60
C GLU A 16 18.02 -10.86 -5.24
N ASN A 17 16.75 -10.59 -4.90
CA ASN A 17 15.99 -9.43 -5.39
C ASN A 17 15.95 -8.28 -4.38
N VAL A 18 16.57 -8.45 -3.21
CA VAL A 18 16.63 -7.39 -2.19
C VAL A 18 17.66 -6.35 -2.63
N VAL A 19 17.23 -5.09 -2.69
CA VAL A 19 18.08 -3.93 -2.94
C VAL A 19 18.46 -3.31 -1.61
N ASP A 20 19.76 -3.21 -1.34
CA ASP A 20 20.27 -2.43 -0.22
C ASP A 20 20.59 -1.02 -0.70
N HIS A 21 19.86 -0.03 -0.18
CA HIS A 21 20.05 1.37 -0.56
C HIS A 21 21.20 2.03 0.22
N ASN A 22 21.84 1.33 1.18
CA ASN A 22 22.94 1.82 2.01
C ASN A 22 22.68 3.14 2.75
N GLU A 23 21.42 3.54 2.90
CA GLU A 23 21.01 4.77 3.57
C GLU A 23 20.20 4.45 4.83
N PRO A 24 20.72 4.72 6.04
CA PRO A 24 19.95 4.46 7.25
C PRO A 24 18.66 5.29 7.26
N MET A 25 17.51 4.63 7.46
CA MET A 25 16.22 5.30 7.61
C MET A 25 15.82 5.32 9.08
N GLU A 26 15.47 6.51 9.59
CA GLU A 26 14.86 6.64 10.91
C GLU A 26 13.35 6.36 10.83
N ILE A 27 12.92 5.36 11.58
CA ILE A 27 11.51 5.02 11.75
C ILE A 27 11.11 5.42 13.16
N THR A 28 10.03 6.20 13.27
CA THR A 28 9.41 6.51 14.57
C THR A 28 8.24 5.56 14.80
N LEU A 29 8.35 4.73 15.82
CA LEU A 29 7.29 3.80 16.25
C LEU A 29 6.23 4.53 17.09
N ALA A 30 5.08 3.88 17.28
CA ALA A 30 3.93 4.45 18.00
C ALA A 30 4.26 4.98 19.41
N ALA A 31 5.28 4.42 20.06
CA ALA A 31 5.76 4.84 21.39
C ALA A 31 6.75 6.03 21.37
N LYS A 32 6.90 6.74 20.25
CA LYS A 32 7.97 7.75 20.00
C LYS A 32 9.38 7.18 20.11
N GLN A 33 9.52 5.87 20.09
CA GLN A 33 10.82 5.22 19.96
C GLN A 33 11.28 5.39 18.51
N THR A 34 12.46 5.95 18.33
CA THR A 34 13.12 6.01 17.03
C THR A 34 14.03 4.79 16.88
N MET A 35 13.97 4.15 15.72
CA MET A 35 14.88 3.08 15.34
C MET A 35 15.49 3.41 13.98
N THR A 36 16.78 3.19 13.85
CA THR A 36 17.46 3.27 12.56
C THR A 36 17.46 1.88 11.95
N VAL A 37 16.80 1.72 10.81
CA VAL A 37 16.81 0.45 10.08
C VAL A 37 17.65 0.59 8.81
N PRO A 38 18.39 -0.46 8.40
CA PRO A 38 18.93 -0.55 7.06
C PRO A 38 17.80 -0.46 6.04
N THR A 39 17.95 0.38 5.01
CA THR A 39 17.00 0.46 3.89
C THR A 39 17.23 -0.67 2.91
N LYS A 40 16.86 -1.88 3.33
CA LYS A 40 16.74 -3.01 2.41
C LYS A 40 15.30 -3.07 1.93
N THR A 41 15.08 -3.11 0.62
CA THR A 41 13.74 -3.26 0.04
C THR A 41 13.67 -4.41 -0.94
N VAL A 42 12.48 -5.00 -1.08
CA VAL A 42 12.17 -5.93 -2.16
C VAL A 42 10.84 -5.56 -2.78
N GLN A 43 10.77 -5.59 -4.11
CA GLN A 43 9.52 -5.35 -4.83
C GLN A 43 8.66 -6.61 -4.80
N LEU A 44 7.43 -6.48 -4.31
CA LEU A 44 6.47 -7.58 -4.26
C LEU A 44 5.16 -7.17 -4.91
N THR A 45 4.49 -8.14 -5.53
CA THR A 45 3.11 -8.00 -6.02
C THR A 45 2.20 -8.89 -5.18
N LEU A 46 1.27 -8.28 -4.46
CA LEU A 46 0.31 -8.97 -3.62
C LEU A 46 -1.01 -9.19 -4.35
N TYR A 47 -1.51 -10.41 -4.25
CA TYR A 47 -2.83 -10.81 -4.74
C TYR A 47 -3.69 -11.12 -3.53
N MET A 48 -4.71 -10.29 -3.29
CA MET A 48 -5.68 -10.47 -2.22
C MET A 48 -7.07 -10.64 -2.83
N GLU A 49 -7.90 -11.46 -2.19
CA GLU A 49 -9.25 -11.72 -2.68
C GLU A 49 -10.04 -10.41 -2.81
N ASN A 50 -10.66 -10.22 -3.97
CA ASN A 50 -11.46 -9.05 -4.33
C ASN A 50 -10.69 -7.73 -4.46
N PHE A 51 -9.37 -7.71 -4.28
CA PHE A 51 -8.53 -6.54 -4.53
C PHE A 51 -7.78 -6.68 -5.86
N GLU A 52 -7.55 -5.55 -6.52
CA GLU A 52 -6.60 -5.49 -7.64
C GLU A 52 -5.18 -5.82 -7.15
N PRO A 53 -4.33 -6.43 -8.00
CA PRO A 53 -2.94 -6.70 -7.63
C PRO A 53 -2.22 -5.44 -7.17
N TYR A 54 -1.53 -5.53 -6.03
CA TYR A 54 -0.81 -4.40 -5.45
C TYR A 54 0.68 -4.63 -5.52
N THR A 55 1.37 -3.85 -6.37
CA THR A 55 2.83 -3.88 -6.48
C THR A 55 3.42 -2.69 -5.75
N ASN A 56 4.36 -2.94 -4.84
CA ASN A 56 5.12 -1.89 -4.17
C ASN A 56 6.50 -2.41 -3.71
N ASP A 57 7.36 -1.49 -3.29
CA ASP A 57 8.63 -1.82 -2.64
C ASP A 57 8.41 -1.95 -1.12
N PHE A 58 8.67 -3.14 -0.59
CA PHE A 58 8.51 -3.49 0.81
C PHE A 58 9.85 -3.39 1.54
N LEU A 59 9.87 -2.73 2.70
CA LEU A 59 11.05 -2.71 3.56
C LEU A 59 11.25 -4.07 4.22
N VAL A 60 12.47 -4.60 4.17
CA VAL A 60 12.83 -5.82 4.88
C VAL A 60 13.09 -5.47 6.34
N ILE A 61 12.13 -5.74 7.21
CA ILE A 61 12.14 -5.40 8.65
C ILE A 61 11.47 -6.50 9.46
N ASP A 62 11.79 -6.60 10.74
CA ASP A 62 11.08 -7.50 11.65
C ASP A 62 9.62 -7.08 11.75
N VAL A 63 8.74 -7.90 11.17
CA VAL A 63 7.29 -7.71 11.22
C VAL A 63 6.79 -8.36 12.54
N PRO A 64 6.01 -7.62 13.37
CA PRO A 64 5.56 -8.14 14.66
C PRO A 64 4.52 -9.27 14.50
N GLU A 65 4.21 -9.93 15.62
CA GLU A 65 3.12 -10.93 15.72
C GLU A 65 3.30 -12.15 14.80
N ASP A 66 4.55 -12.51 14.51
CA ASP A 66 4.93 -13.64 13.65
C ASP A 66 4.28 -13.59 12.27
N GLN A 67 4.00 -12.37 11.77
CA GLN A 67 3.44 -12.15 10.44
C GLN A 67 4.54 -11.96 9.40
N ASP A 68 4.24 -12.30 8.15
CA ASP A 68 5.19 -12.18 7.05
C ASP A 68 5.21 -10.79 6.40
N ILE A 69 4.06 -10.11 6.37
CA ILE A 69 3.84 -8.89 5.61
C ILE A 69 3.11 -7.86 6.47
N LEU A 70 3.58 -6.61 6.45
CA LEU A 70 2.93 -5.46 7.04
C LEU A 70 2.46 -4.51 5.93
N LEU A 71 1.15 -4.30 5.84
CA LEU A 71 0.56 -3.31 4.93
C LEU A 71 0.34 -2.00 5.69
N GLY A 72 1.04 -0.96 5.26
CA GLY A 72 0.96 0.34 5.90
C GLY A 72 0.09 1.33 5.13
N MET A 73 0.36 2.61 5.41
CA MET A 73 -0.33 3.72 4.78
C MET A 73 -0.28 3.74 3.24
N PRO A 74 0.79 3.30 2.54
CA PRO A 74 0.79 3.24 1.08
C PRO A 74 -0.35 2.39 0.55
N TRP A 75 -0.45 1.12 1.00
CA TRP A 75 -1.53 0.24 0.61
C TRP A 75 -2.91 0.81 0.98
N LEU A 76 -3.08 1.24 2.24
CA LEU A 76 -4.36 1.78 2.74
C LEU A 76 -4.85 3.00 1.95
N LYS A 77 -3.95 3.88 1.50
CA LYS A 77 -4.30 5.05 0.67
C LYS A 77 -4.63 4.66 -0.76
N THR A 78 -3.93 3.67 -1.31
CA THR A 78 -4.13 3.20 -2.68
C THR A 78 -5.45 2.45 -2.84
N THR A 79 -5.72 1.49 -1.95
CA THR A 79 -6.91 0.63 -2.06
C THR A 79 -8.12 1.19 -1.31
N ASN A 80 -7.89 2.07 -0.32
CA ASN A 80 -8.93 2.71 0.50
C ASN A 80 -10.04 1.71 0.91
N PRO A 81 -9.69 0.59 1.53
CA PRO A 81 -10.61 -0.49 1.82
C PRO A 81 -11.62 -0.07 2.89
N ASP A 82 -12.72 -0.81 2.96
CA ASP A 82 -13.59 -0.78 4.13
C ASP A 82 -13.08 -1.83 5.12
N ILE A 83 -12.67 -1.37 6.30
CA ILE A 83 -12.19 -2.21 7.40
C ILE A 83 -13.26 -2.24 8.48
N ASP A 84 -13.86 -3.41 8.68
CA ASP A 84 -14.74 -3.68 9.79
C ASP A 84 -13.91 -4.23 10.96
N TRP A 85 -13.62 -3.35 11.91
CA TRP A 85 -12.85 -3.69 13.11
C TRP A 85 -13.58 -4.62 14.08
N VAL A 86 -14.91 -4.76 13.97
CA VAL A 86 -15.71 -5.64 14.85
C VAL A 86 -15.71 -7.07 14.30
N THR A 87 -15.82 -7.22 12.98
CA THR A 87 -15.80 -8.53 12.33
C THR A 87 -14.43 -8.96 11.83
N GLU A 88 -13.42 -8.09 12.01
CA GLU A 88 -12.04 -8.28 11.55
C GLU A 88 -11.97 -8.55 10.04
N ARG A 89 -12.84 -7.89 9.28
CA ARG A 89 -12.93 -8.06 7.82
C ARG A 89 -12.44 -6.84 7.08
N VAL A 90 -11.77 -7.11 5.97
CA VAL A 90 -11.28 -6.11 5.04
C VAL A 90 -11.88 -6.41 3.67
N GLN A 91 -12.55 -5.41 3.08
CA GLN A 91 -13.18 -5.56 1.78
C GLN A 91 -12.97 -4.32 0.91
N PRO A 92 -13.00 -4.46 -0.42
CA PRO A 92 -12.98 -3.31 -1.32
C PRO A 92 -14.20 -2.43 -1.07
N ARG A 93 -14.00 -1.10 -1.12
CA ARG A 93 -15.11 -0.15 -1.03
C ARG A 93 -15.96 -0.21 -2.30
N VAL A 94 -17.25 -0.50 -2.15
CA VAL A 94 -18.18 -0.59 -3.28
C VAL A 94 -18.38 0.80 -3.92
N GLY A 95 -18.14 0.90 -5.23
CA GLY A 95 -18.40 2.11 -6.03
C GLY A 95 -17.19 2.96 -6.39
N GLN A 96 -15.96 2.54 -6.08
CA GLN A 96 -14.76 3.18 -6.61
C GLN A 96 -14.50 2.74 -8.05
N ASN A 97 -15.00 3.51 -9.02
CA ASN A 97 -14.43 3.47 -10.38
C ASN A 97 -13.05 4.16 -10.32
N PRO A 98 -11.96 3.59 -10.89
CA PRO A 98 -10.62 4.18 -10.84
C PRO A 98 -10.42 5.52 -11.58
N THR A 99 -11.48 6.20 -12.03
CA THR A 99 -11.37 7.30 -13.00
C THR A 99 -12.17 8.53 -12.57
N GLU A 100 -11.95 9.07 -11.38
CA GLU A 100 -12.40 10.44 -11.07
C GLU A 100 -11.66 11.05 -9.88
N LEU A 101 -10.35 11.29 -10.02
CA LEU A 101 -9.62 12.12 -9.06
C LEU A 101 -8.88 13.32 -9.67
N ASP A 102 -9.03 13.59 -10.97
CA ASP A 102 -8.45 14.79 -11.60
C ASP A 102 -9.39 15.44 -12.61
N THR A 103 -10.48 16.08 -12.15
CA THR A 103 -11.04 17.19 -12.94
C THR A 103 -11.55 18.31 -12.03
N PRO A 104 -11.08 19.56 -12.20
CA PRO A 104 -11.61 20.71 -11.47
C PRO A 104 -13.07 21.00 -11.84
N PRO A 105 -13.89 21.54 -10.92
CA PRO A 105 -15.30 21.78 -11.17
C PRO A 105 -15.47 23.02 -12.03
N GLY A 106 -15.78 22.85 -13.32
CA GLY A 106 -16.23 23.99 -14.12
C GLY A 106 -16.25 23.80 -15.63
N LYS A 107 -17.42 23.42 -16.17
CA LYS A 107 -18.14 24.16 -17.23
C LYS A 107 -19.41 23.39 -17.63
N LYS A 108 -20.56 23.88 -17.17
CA LYS A 108 -21.88 23.47 -17.69
C LYS A 108 -21.99 23.92 -19.15
N ASN A 109 -21.92 22.99 -20.09
CA ASN A 109 -22.15 23.27 -21.51
C ASN A 109 -23.63 23.66 -21.74
N LYS A 110 -23.87 24.91 -22.14
CA LYS A 110 -25.18 25.39 -22.62
C LYS A 110 -25.53 24.65 -23.91
N LYS A 111 -26.55 23.80 -23.87
CA LYS A 111 -27.24 23.27 -25.06
C LYS A 111 -27.73 24.45 -25.92
N LYS A 112 -27.11 24.66 -27.09
CA LYS A 112 -27.67 25.52 -28.15
C LYS A 112 -28.85 24.79 -28.79
N LYS A 113 -30.06 25.35 -28.66
CA LYS A 113 -31.24 24.92 -29.42
C LYS A 113 -31.08 25.35 -30.89
N PRO A 114 -31.47 24.53 -31.89
CA PRO A 114 -31.51 24.97 -33.28
C PRO A 114 -32.74 25.87 -33.49
N ARG A 115 -32.56 26.97 -34.24
CA ARG A 115 -33.68 27.78 -34.75
C ARG A 115 -34.05 27.28 -36.15
N LYS A 116 -35.35 27.06 -36.33
CA LYS A 116 -36.04 26.90 -37.62
C LYS A 116 -35.93 28.18 -38.44
#